data_AF-A0A950SU36-F1
#
_entry.id   AF-A0A950SU36-F1
#
_cell.length_a   1.000
_cell.length_b   1.000
_cell.length_c   1.000
_cell.angle_alpha   90.00
_cell.angle_beta   90.00
_cell.angle_gamma   90.00
#
_symmetry.space_group_name_H-M   'P 1'
#
loop_
_entity.id
_entity.type
_entity.pdbx_description
1 polymer ?
#
loop_
_entity_poly.entity_id
_entity_poly.type
_entity_poly.pdbx_seq_one_letter_code
_entity_poly.pdbx_strand_id
1 'polypeptide(L)'
;MPEFRGYAKALAEWDGSGDMPARASDFIGRGVDGALGRTLASAGRPARELYDALLGAALFNLLHFDTSFERATDNAIADNVGWLDFTHALTFANACRHICEERPDLWPRASLQLALFIGRNRKYVRCSEDLAQWNIDNRRAFLADATKALYDHGIPEPIIACHRLKVLIALEDELRAAPDAAWAEIACAAVNRYLHTPMKRHHGLRTAAQALDFVGAEG
;
A
#
# COMPACT_ATOMS: atom_id res chain seq x y z
N MET A 1 -8.69 5.13 16.76
CA MET A 1 -8.60 5.86 15.47
C MET A 1 -9.93 5.69 14.71
N PRO A 2 -10.64 6.78 14.36
CA PRO A 2 -11.97 6.73 13.73
C PRO A 2 -12.04 5.85 12.46
N GLU A 3 -10.96 5.88 11.68
CA GLU A 3 -10.74 5.13 10.43
C GLU A 3 -10.67 3.60 10.58
N PHE A 4 -10.63 3.07 11.81
CA PHE A 4 -10.66 1.62 12.09
C PHE A 4 -11.95 1.14 12.78
N ARG A 5 -12.97 2.00 12.93
CA ARG A 5 -14.23 1.62 13.62
C ARG A 5 -14.91 0.39 12.99
N GLY A 6 -14.80 0.22 11.67
CA GLY A 6 -15.39 -0.92 10.96
C GLY A 6 -14.66 -2.25 11.16
N TYR A 7 -13.40 -2.25 11.62
CA TYR A 7 -12.58 -3.47 11.67
C TYR A 7 -13.10 -4.52 12.65
N ALA A 8 -13.38 -4.12 13.89
CA ALA A 8 -13.82 -5.06 14.93
C ALA A 8 -15.17 -5.70 14.55
N LYS A 9 -16.07 -4.90 13.96
CA LYS A 9 -17.33 -5.38 13.42
C LYS A 9 -17.11 -6.38 12.28
N ALA A 10 -16.30 -6.01 11.27
CA ALA A 10 -16.03 -6.90 10.15
C ALA A 10 -15.36 -8.21 10.58
N LEU A 11 -14.46 -8.17 11.57
CA LEU A 11 -13.83 -9.37 12.11
C LEU A 11 -14.84 -10.27 12.83
N ALA A 12 -15.80 -9.70 13.55
CA ALA A 12 -16.89 -10.46 14.19
C ALA A 12 -17.87 -11.05 13.17
N GLU A 13 -18.05 -10.39 12.02
CA GLU A 13 -18.88 -10.85 10.89
C GLU A 13 -18.18 -11.86 9.97
N TRP A 14 -16.88 -12.12 10.18
CA TRP A 14 -16.16 -13.11 9.38
C TRP A 14 -16.60 -14.52 9.76
N ASP A 15 -17.49 -15.09 8.94
CA ASP A 15 -18.08 -16.43 9.14
C ASP A 15 -17.51 -17.49 8.17
N GLY A 16 -16.68 -17.09 7.21
CA GLY A 16 -16.12 -17.98 6.20
C GLY A 16 -17.12 -18.43 5.13
N SER A 17 -18.26 -17.75 4.97
CA SER A 17 -19.33 -18.18 4.04
C SER A 17 -19.34 -17.43 2.70
N GLY A 18 -18.72 -16.25 2.61
CA GLY A 18 -18.74 -15.41 1.40
C GLY A 18 -18.10 -16.08 0.18
N ASP A 19 -18.82 -16.16 -0.93
CA ASP A 19 -18.47 -16.94 -2.12
C ASP A 19 -18.19 -16.09 -3.38
N MET A 20 -18.21 -14.76 -3.25
CA MET A 20 -17.97 -13.86 -4.39
C MET A 20 -16.50 -13.92 -4.80
N PRO A 21 -16.16 -14.20 -6.08
CA PRO A 21 -14.78 -14.23 -6.55
C PRO A 21 -14.11 -12.87 -6.41
N ALA A 22 -12.85 -12.78 -5.97
CA ALA A 22 -12.16 -11.52 -5.71
C ALA A 22 -11.23 -11.08 -6.85
N ARG A 23 -11.32 -9.82 -7.28
CA ARG A 23 -10.38 -9.18 -8.21
C ARG A 23 -9.91 -7.83 -7.66
N ALA A 24 -8.70 -7.40 -8.02
CA ALA A 24 -8.18 -6.09 -7.60
C ALA A 24 -9.11 -4.92 -7.97
N SER A 25 -9.71 -4.96 -9.16
CA SER A 25 -10.70 -3.99 -9.63
C SER A 25 -11.91 -3.84 -8.71
N ASP A 26 -12.23 -4.88 -7.94
CA ASP A 26 -13.36 -4.85 -7.02
C ASP A 26 -13.08 -3.99 -5.80
N PHE A 27 -11.82 -3.67 -5.49
CA PHE A 27 -11.43 -2.89 -4.31
C PHE A 27 -11.00 -1.46 -4.65
N ILE A 28 -10.54 -1.22 -5.88
CA ILE A 28 -10.08 0.10 -6.33
C ILE A 28 -11.20 1.15 -6.18
N GLY A 29 -10.86 2.32 -5.61
CA GLY A 29 -11.78 3.43 -5.39
C GLY A 29 -12.74 3.26 -4.21
N ARG A 30 -12.77 2.09 -3.56
CA ARG A 30 -13.64 1.88 -2.39
C ARG A 30 -13.09 2.58 -1.15
N GLY A 31 -14.01 3.10 -0.33
CA GLY A 31 -13.66 3.56 1.03
C GLY A 31 -13.51 2.37 1.98
N VAL A 32 -13.12 2.65 3.22
CA VAL A 32 -12.91 1.62 4.26
C VAL A 32 -14.08 0.65 4.37
N ASP A 33 -15.29 1.13 4.60
CA ASP A 33 -16.46 0.25 4.78
C ASP A 33 -16.77 -0.58 3.53
N GLY A 34 -16.61 0.02 2.35
CA GLY A 34 -16.81 -0.64 1.07
C GLY A 34 -15.76 -1.73 0.80
N ALA A 35 -14.51 -1.50 1.18
CA ALA A 35 -13.43 -2.47 1.05
C ALA A 35 -13.63 -3.63 2.04
N LEU A 36 -13.96 -3.35 3.31
CA LEU A 36 -14.25 -4.36 4.32
C LEU A 36 -15.43 -5.25 3.92
N GLY A 37 -16.55 -4.64 3.52
CA GLY A 37 -17.73 -5.40 3.06
C GLY A 37 -17.43 -6.26 1.84
N ARG A 38 -16.59 -5.76 0.91
CA ARG A 38 -16.16 -6.54 -0.25
C ARG A 38 -15.28 -7.72 0.14
N THR A 39 -14.38 -7.55 1.12
CA THR A 39 -13.55 -8.63 1.66
C THR A 39 -14.41 -9.71 2.30
N LEU A 40 -15.42 -9.34 3.10
CA LEU A 40 -16.34 -10.29 3.74
C LEU A 40 -17.14 -11.10 2.72
N ALA A 41 -17.55 -10.49 1.62
CA ALA A 41 -18.24 -11.19 0.54
C ALA A 41 -17.40 -12.31 -0.12
N SER A 42 -16.09 -12.36 0.14
CA SER A 42 -15.16 -13.41 -0.32
C SER A 42 -14.60 -14.26 0.83
N ALA A 43 -15.16 -14.19 2.04
CA ALA A 43 -14.59 -14.80 3.25
C ALA A 43 -14.45 -16.34 3.19
N GLY A 44 -15.27 -17.01 2.37
CA GLY A 44 -15.23 -18.47 2.13
C GLY A 44 -14.44 -18.89 0.89
N ARG A 45 -13.88 -17.94 0.14
CA ARG A 45 -13.00 -18.22 -1.01
C ARG A 45 -11.60 -18.65 -0.56
N PRO A 46 -10.80 -19.29 -1.44
CA PRO A 46 -9.40 -19.56 -1.14
C PRO A 46 -8.67 -18.29 -0.71
N ALA A 47 -7.99 -18.32 0.44
CA ALA A 47 -7.34 -17.14 1.01
C ALA A 47 -6.37 -16.46 0.04
N ARG A 48 -5.69 -17.27 -0.80
CA ARG A 48 -4.79 -16.78 -1.83
C ARG A 48 -5.48 -15.89 -2.87
N GLU A 49 -6.70 -16.23 -3.27
CA GLU A 49 -7.47 -15.44 -4.24
C GLU A 49 -7.76 -14.05 -3.70
N LEU A 50 -8.23 -13.98 -2.45
CA LEU A 50 -8.52 -12.72 -1.77
C LEU A 50 -7.24 -11.91 -1.50
N TYR A 51 -6.15 -12.59 -1.11
CA TYR A 51 -4.84 -11.98 -0.93
C TYR A 51 -4.34 -11.30 -2.21
N ASP A 52 -4.34 -12.01 -3.35
CA ASP A 52 -3.86 -11.48 -4.62
C ASP A 52 -4.72 -10.29 -5.10
N ALA A 53 -6.03 -10.33 -4.86
CA ALA A 53 -6.92 -9.21 -5.17
C ALA A 53 -6.62 -7.97 -4.31
N LEU A 54 -6.44 -8.15 -3.00
CA LEU A 54 -6.13 -7.06 -2.07
C LEU A 54 -4.74 -6.48 -2.33
N LEU A 55 -3.73 -7.33 -2.53
CA LEU A 55 -2.37 -6.89 -2.88
C LEU A 55 -2.38 -6.11 -4.20
N GLY A 56 -3.06 -6.61 -5.23
CA GLY A 56 -3.19 -5.91 -6.51
C GLY A 56 -3.83 -4.52 -6.38
N ALA A 57 -4.87 -4.38 -5.56
CA ALA A 57 -5.51 -3.09 -5.30
C ALA A 57 -4.61 -2.14 -4.48
N ALA A 58 -3.86 -2.66 -3.51
CA ALA A 58 -2.89 -1.87 -2.76
C ALA A 58 -1.73 -1.37 -3.66
N LEU A 59 -1.25 -2.21 -4.57
CA LEU A 59 -0.24 -1.86 -5.56
C LEU A 59 -0.76 -0.85 -6.58
N PHE A 60 -2.04 -0.95 -6.97
CA PHE A 60 -2.70 0.09 -7.76
C PHE A 60 -2.67 1.43 -7.03
N ASN A 61 -3.06 1.46 -5.75
CA ASN A 61 -3.00 2.68 -4.96
C ASN A 61 -1.58 3.24 -4.87
N LEU A 62 -0.56 2.39 -4.70
CA LEU A 62 0.85 2.81 -4.68
C LEU A 62 1.29 3.41 -6.02
N LEU A 63 0.98 2.75 -7.14
CA LEU A 63 1.30 3.28 -8.47
C LEU A 63 0.59 4.62 -8.71
N HIS A 64 -0.67 4.75 -8.32
CA HIS A 64 -1.50 5.92 -8.59
C HIS A 64 -1.52 6.97 -7.48
N PHE A 65 -0.60 6.88 -6.50
CA PHE A 65 -0.51 7.87 -5.43
C PHE A 65 -0.29 9.28 -5.98
N ASP A 66 -1.13 10.22 -5.56
CA ASP A 66 -0.99 11.63 -5.86
C ASP A 66 0.08 12.29 -4.98
N THR A 67 1.28 12.42 -5.54
CA THR A 67 2.42 13.02 -4.84
C THR A 67 2.23 14.51 -4.50
N SER A 68 1.19 15.20 -5.03
CA SER A 68 0.92 16.58 -4.60
C SER A 68 0.54 16.67 -3.13
N PHE A 69 -0.14 15.66 -2.58
CA PHE A 69 -0.46 15.61 -1.14
C PHE A 69 0.80 15.54 -0.28
N GLU A 70 1.78 14.74 -0.70
CA GLU A 70 3.06 14.66 0.02
C GLU A 70 3.83 15.98 -0.01
N ARG A 71 3.65 16.78 -1.07
CA ARG A 71 4.35 18.05 -1.30
C ARG A 71 3.64 19.27 -0.71
N ALA A 72 2.33 19.22 -0.54
CA ALA A 72 1.48 20.32 -0.06
C ALA A 72 1.87 20.79 1.35
N THR A 73 2.06 22.10 1.54
CA THR A 73 2.52 22.69 2.81
C THR A 73 1.40 23.23 3.69
N ASP A 74 0.20 23.33 3.12
CA ASP A 74 -0.99 24.02 3.61
C ASP A 74 -2.20 23.09 3.79
N ASN A 75 -2.02 21.79 3.53
CA ASN A 75 -3.05 20.78 3.78
C ASN A 75 -3.25 20.53 5.28
N ALA A 76 -4.46 20.10 5.64
CA ALA A 76 -4.79 19.67 6.98
C ALA A 76 -3.87 18.53 7.45
N ILE A 77 -3.61 18.43 8.76
CA ILE A 77 -2.79 17.36 9.35
C ILE A 77 -3.31 15.96 8.99
N ALA A 78 -4.64 15.81 8.87
CA ALA A 78 -5.29 14.55 8.46
C ALA A 78 -4.98 14.14 7.01
N ASP A 79 -4.38 15.03 6.23
CA ASP A 79 -3.92 14.82 4.85
C ASP A 79 -2.38 14.74 4.74
N ASN A 80 -1.67 14.61 5.87
CA ASN A 80 -0.24 14.30 5.91
C ASN A 80 0.01 12.83 5.50
N VAL A 81 -0.19 12.54 4.23
CA VAL A 81 0.10 11.26 3.60
C VAL A 81 1.43 11.31 2.85
N GLY A 82 2.14 10.18 2.78
CA GLY A 82 3.33 10.04 1.96
C GLY A 82 3.51 8.62 1.44
N TRP A 83 4.65 8.36 0.79
CA TRP A 83 4.95 7.04 0.24
C TRP A 83 4.86 5.89 1.25
N LEU A 84 5.13 6.17 2.53
CA LEU A 84 5.03 5.18 3.61
C LEU A 84 3.60 4.64 3.78
N ASP A 85 2.57 5.48 3.65
CA ASP A 85 1.18 5.05 3.77
C ASP A 85 0.78 4.01 2.71
N PHE A 86 1.47 4.00 1.56
CA PHE A 86 1.21 3.08 0.45
C PHE A 86 2.16 1.88 0.44
N THR A 87 3.45 2.12 0.59
CA THR A 87 4.47 1.07 0.60
C THR A 87 4.34 0.13 1.79
N HIS A 88 3.78 0.59 2.91
CA HIS A 88 3.45 -0.28 4.04
C HIS A 88 2.46 -1.37 3.68
N ALA A 89 1.52 -1.13 2.76
CA ALA A 89 0.58 -2.16 2.34
C ALA A 89 1.30 -3.35 1.68
N LEU A 90 2.31 -3.09 0.84
CA LEU A 90 3.15 -4.14 0.24
C LEU A 90 3.98 -4.88 1.29
N THR A 91 4.71 -4.17 2.15
CA THR A 91 5.54 -4.82 3.18
C THR A 91 4.70 -5.59 4.20
N PHE A 92 3.50 -5.08 4.51
CA PHE A 92 2.53 -5.76 5.39
C PHE A 92 1.94 -6.99 4.71
N ALA A 93 1.55 -6.90 3.44
CA ALA A 93 1.05 -8.03 2.67
C ALA A 93 2.07 -9.17 2.62
N ASN A 94 3.34 -8.86 2.36
CA ASN A 94 4.40 -9.85 2.33
C ASN A 94 4.57 -10.53 3.70
N ALA A 95 4.68 -9.75 4.78
CA ALA A 95 4.78 -10.30 6.14
C ALA A 95 3.55 -11.15 6.51
N CYS A 96 2.35 -10.72 6.14
CA CYS A 96 1.12 -11.47 6.38
C CYS A 96 1.10 -12.79 5.63
N ARG A 97 1.57 -12.84 4.37
CA ARG A 97 1.61 -14.10 3.62
C ARG A 97 2.47 -15.12 4.35
N HIS A 98 3.70 -14.77 4.74
CA HIS A 98 4.59 -15.65 5.51
C HIS A 98 3.94 -16.15 6.80
N ILE A 99 3.43 -15.23 7.62
CA ILE A 99 2.80 -15.61 8.90
C ILE A 99 1.55 -16.45 8.68
N CYS A 100 0.72 -16.17 7.67
CA CYS A 100 -0.52 -16.91 7.44
C CYS A 100 -0.30 -18.26 6.73
N GLU A 101 0.84 -18.46 6.07
CA GLU A 101 1.28 -19.79 5.60
C GLU A 101 1.60 -20.70 6.80
N GLU A 102 2.22 -20.16 7.86
CA GLU A 102 2.47 -20.89 9.12
C GLU A 102 1.22 -20.98 10.02
N ARG A 103 0.38 -19.94 9.98
CA ARG A 103 -0.80 -19.76 10.84
C ARG A 103 -2.04 -19.36 10.03
N PRO A 104 -2.68 -20.32 9.33
CA PRO A 104 -3.82 -20.02 8.45
C PRO A 104 -5.02 -19.37 9.16
N ASP A 105 -5.15 -19.52 10.48
CA ASP A 105 -6.17 -18.88 11.31
C ASP A 105 -6.07 -17.34 11.34
N LEU A 106 -4.96 -16.78 10.85
CA LEU A 106 -4.72 -15.34 10.79
C LEU A 106 -5.18 -14.68 9.48
N TRP A 107 -5.52 -15.45 8.45
CA TRP A 107 -6.00 -14.93 7.15
C TRP A 107 -7.16 -13.92 7.26
N PRO A 108 -8.18 -14.12 8.13
CA PRO A 108 -9.24 -13.13 8.32
C PRO A 108 -8.71 -11.76 8.73
N ARG A 109 -7.80 -11.74 9.72
CA ARG A 109 -7.21 -10.51 10.26
C ARG A 109 -6.30 -9.83 9.25
N ALA A 110 -5.48 -10.60 8.53
CA ALA A 110 -4.61 -10.09 7.49
C ALA A 110 -5.41 -9.45 6.34
N SER A 111 -6.45 -10.14 5.86
CA SER A 111 -7.28 -9.67 4.74
C SER A 111 -8.04 -8.39 5.07
N LEU A 112 -8.62 -8.29 6.26
CA LEU A 112 -9.32 -7.08 6.71
C LEU A 112 -8.36 -5.90 6.91
N GLN A 113 -7.14 -6.14 7.40
CA GLN A 113 -6.12 -5.08 7.53
C GLN A 113 -5.61 -4.59 6.18
N LEU A 114 -5.43 -5.48 5.19
CA LEU A 114 -5.13 -5.05 3.81
C LEU A 114 -6.26 -4.22 3.20
N ALA A 115 -7.52 -4.58 3.46
CA ALA A 115 -8.68 -3.80 3.03
C ALA A 115 -8.68 -2.38 3.63
N LEU A 116 -8.21 -2.23 4.87
CA LEU A 116 -8.07 -0.92 5.53
C LEU A 116 -7.03 -0.04 4.84
N PHE A 117 -5.87 -0.58 4.45
CA PHE A 117 -4.88 0.18 3.66
C PHE A 117 -5.48 0.70 2.35
N ILE A 118 -6.21 -0.15 1.63
CA ILE A 118 -6.84 0.22 0.35
C ILE A 118 -7.86 1.34 0.58
N GLY A 119 -8.78 1.14 1.54
CA GLY A 119 -9.87 2.06 1.81
C GLY A 119 -9.43 3.41 2.37
N ARG A 120 -8.41 3.43 3.23
CA ARG A 120 -7.84 4.66 3.79
C ARG A 120 -7.14 5.50 2.72
N ASN A 121 -6.41 4.84 1.83
CA ASN A 121 -5.59 5.53 0.84
C ASN A 121 -6.38 6.06 -0.36
N ARG A 122 -7.64 5.63 -0.56
CA ARG A 122 -8.43 5.95 -1.76
C ARG A 122 -8.47 7.43 -2.14
N LYS A 123 -8.48 8.34 -1.15
CA LYS A 123 -8.71 9.78 -1.39
C LYS A 123 -7.49 10.47 -2.00
N TYR A 124 -6.36 9.77 -2.01
CA TYR A 124 -5.06 10.27 -2.47
C TYR A 124 -4.62 9.58 -3.77
N VAL A 125 -5.54 8.93 -4.48
CA VAL A 125 -5.25 8.11 -5.66
C VAL A 125 -5.84 8.79 -6.90
N ARG A 126 -5.02 9.01 -7.93
CA ARG A 126 -5.45 9.54 -9.25
C ARG A 126 -5.64 8.40 -10.24
N CYS A 127 -6.85 7.87 -10.31
CA CYS A 127 -7.16 6.69 -11.14
C CYS A 127 -7.05 6.93 -12.66
N SER A 128 -7.06 8.19 -13.13
CA SER A 128 -7.06 8.54 -14.55
C SER A 128 -5.70 8.95 -15.12
N GLU A 129 -4.64 8.93 -14.31
CA GLU A 129 -3.29 9.32 -14.76
C GLU A 129 -2.66 8.19 -15.58
N ASP A 130 -2.12 8.53 -16.75
CA ASP A 130 -1.31 7.59 -17.54
C ASP A 130 0.07 7.45 -16.88
N LEU A 131 0.35 6.23 -16.45
CA LEU A 131 1.55 5.87 -15.71
C LEU A 131 2.39 4.81 -16.46
N ALA A 132 2.15 4.63 -17.76
CA ALA A 132 2.88 3.68 -18.61
C ALA A 132 4.40 3.89 -18.60
N GLN A 133 4.88 5.12 -18.38
CA GLN A 133 6.31 5.43 -18.23
C GLN A 133 7.01 4.67 -17.09
N TRP A 134 6.24 4.15 -16.12
CA TRP A 134 6.77 3.39 -14.98
C TRP A 134 6.84 1.89 -15.24
N ASN A 135 6.30 1.40 -16.36
CA ASN A 135 6.33 -0.01 -16.70
C ASN A 135 7.76 -0.53 -16.85
N ILE A 136 7.94 -1.82 -16.53
CA ILE A 136 9.22 -2.51 -16.52
C ILE A 136 9.16 -3.70 -17.48
N ASP A 137 9.94 -3.65 -18.56
CA ASP A 137 10.00 -4.74 -19.54
C ASP A 137 10.74 -5.97 -19.00
N ASN A 138 11.80 -5.76 -18.23
CA ASN A 138 12.64 -6.83 -17.67
C ASN A 138 12.67 -6.76 -16.15
N ARG A 139 11.74 -7.48 -15.52
CA ARG A 139 11.56 -7.52 -14.05
C ARG A 139 12.84 -7.97 -13.32
N ARG A 140 13.58 -8.93 -13.88
CA ARG A 140 14.82 -9.46 -13.28
C ARG A 140 15.94 -8.42 -13.31
N ALA A 141 16.13 -7.74 -14.44
CA ALA A 141 17.12 -6.67 -14.55
C ALA A 141 16.78 -5.51 -13.59
N PHE A 142 15.51 -5.10 -13.56
CA PHE A 142 15.03 -4.07 -12.64
C PHE A 142 15.34 -4.39 -11.16
N LEU A 143 15.02 -5.60 -10.69
CA LEU A 143 15.30 -5.99 -9.30
C LEU A 143 16.79 -6.02 -8.98
N ALA A 144 17.63 -6.49 -9.92
CA ALA A 144 19.07 -6.53 -9.75
C ALA A 144 19.67 -5.11 -9.66
N ASP A 145 19.25 -4.22 -10.56
CA ASP A 145 19.72 -2.84 -10.61
C ASP A 145 19.25 -2.04 -9.39
N ALA A 146 17.97 -2.19 -9.02
CA ALA A 146 17.40 -1.52 -7.85
C ALA A 146 18.05 -1.98 -6.54
N THR A 147 18.34 -3.28 -6.41
CA THR A 147 19.06 -3.83 -5.26
C THR A 147 20.50 -3.31 -5.20
N LYS A 148 21.19 -3.25 -6.35
CA LYS A 148 22.56 -2.71 -6.41
C LYS A 148 22.61 -1.24 -6.00
N ALA A 149 21.62 -0.45 -6.41
CA ALA A 149 21.53 0.96 -6.05
C ALA A 149 21.39 1.20 -4.54
N LEU A 150 20.83 0.27 -3.77
CA LEU A 150 20.76 0.40 -2.31
C LEU A 150 22.15 0.48 -1.62
N TYR A 151 23.19 -0.03 -2.29
CA TYR A 151 24.56 -0.04 -1.77
C TYR A 151 25.40 1.15 -2.23
N ASP A 152 24.83 2.11 -2.97
CA ASP A 152 25.57 3.26 -3.52
C ASP A 152 25.82 4.40 -2.52
N HIS A 153 25.39 4.23 -1.26
CA HIS A 153 25.48 5.21 -0.17
C HIS A 153 24.89 6.60 -0.49
N GLY A 154 24.05 6.72 -1.53
CA GLY A 154 23.42 7.97 -1.97
C GLY A 154 22.26 8.44 -1.09
N ILE A 155 21.85 7.64 -0.09
CA ILE A 155 20.76 7.94 0.85
C ILE A 155 21.34 8.17 2.24
N PRO A 156 21.44 9.42 2.71
CA PRO A 156 22.04 9.72 4.00
C PRO A 156 21.14 9.35 5.18
N GLU A 157 19.81 9.33 5.01
CA GLU A 157 18.86 8.98 6.07
C GLU A 157 18.69 7.45 6.20
N PRO A 158 19.15 6.81 7.29
CA PRO A 158 19.12 5.35 7.42
C PRO A 158 17.70 4.78 7.39
N ILE A 159 16.72 5.52 7.93
CA ILE A 159 15.32 5.10 7.92
C ILE A 159 14.76 4.93 6.50
N ILE A 160 15.21 5.77 5.56
CA ILE A 160 14.73 5.74 4.17
C ILE A 160 15.42 4.60 3.42
N ALA A 161 16.73 4.42 3.60
CA ALA A 161 17.48 3.31 3.02
C ALA A 161 16.91 1.95 3.49
N CYS A 162 16.71 1.78 4.81
CA CYS A 162 16.12 0.57 5.38
C CYS A 162 14.71 0.32 4.86
N HIS A 163 13.90 1.36 4.66
CA HIS A 163 12.55 1.19 4.13
C HIS A 163 12.55 0.77 2.66
N ARG A 164 13.40 1.37 1.82
CA ARG A 164 13.56 0.94 0.42
C ARG A 164 14.02 -0.52 0.32
N LEU A 165 14.94 -0.94 1.18
CA LEU A 165 15.35 -2.35 1.29
C LEU A 165 14.15 -3.27 1.60
N LYS A 166 13.33 -2.92 2.60
CA LYS A 166 12.12 -3.70 2.94
C LYS A 166 11.15 -3.81 1.76
N VAL A 167 10.91 -2.71 1.05
CA VAL A 167 10.03 -2.68 -0.12
C VAL A 167 10.57 -3.57 -1.24
N LEU A 168 11.86 -3.50 -1.52
CA LEU A 168 12.49 -4.33 -2.57
C LEU A 168 12.50 -5.81 -2.22
N ILE A 169 12.82 -6.16 -0.98
CA ILE A 169 12.74 -7.55 -0.50
C ILE A 169 11.30 -8.08 -0.59
N ALA A 170 10.32 -7.29 -0.14
CA ALA A 170 8.91 -7.68 -0.22
C ALA A 170 8.46 -7.88 -1.67
N LEU A 171 8.83 -6.98 -2.59
CA LEU A 171 8.52 -7.12 -4.01
C LEU A 171 9.16 -8.38 -4.61
N GLU A 172 10.46 -8.58 -4.40
CA GLU A 172 11.18 -9.73 -4.95
C GLU A 172 10.58 -11.04 -4.44
N ASP A 173 10.25 -11.10 -3.15
CA ASP A 173 9.72 -12.29 -2.53
C ASP A 173 8.29 -12.61 -2.98
N GLU A 174 7.41 -11.60 -3.11
CA GLU A 174 6.08 -11.80 -3.69
C GLU A 174 6.16 -12.28 -5.15
N LEU A 175 7.03 -11.68 -5.96
CA LEU A 175 7.21 -12.10 -7.36
C LEU A 175 7.77 -13.52 -7.47
N ARG A 176 8.61 -13.95 -6.52
CA ARG A 176 9.10 -15.33 -6.46
C ARG A 176 7.98 -16.31 -6.10
N ALA A 177 7.11 -15.92 -5.17
CA ALA A 177 6.00 -16.75 -4.72
C ALA A 177 4.88 -16.88 -5.77
N ALA A 178 4.65 -15.84 -6.60
CA ALA A 178 3.67 -15.88 -7.67
C ALA A 178 4.11 -15.07 -8.90
N PRO A 179 5.00 -15.63 -9.74
CA PRO A 179 5.60 -14.91 -10.88
C PRO A 179 4.57 -14.51 -11.95
N ASP A 180 3.51 -15.30 -12.09
CA ASP A 180 2.44 -15.13 -13.07
C ASP A 180 1.20 -14.43 -12.50
N ALA A 181 1.28 -13.88 -11.29
CA ALA A 181 0.17 -13.17 -10.68
C ALA A 181 -0.23 -11.94 -11.53
N ALA A 182 -1.53 -11.69 -11.63
CA ALA A 182 -2.07 -10.55 -12.39
C ALA A 182 -1.58 -9.19 -11.86
N TRP A 183 -1.15 -9.12 -10.60
CA TRP A 183 -0.60 -7.91 -9.98
C TRP A 183 0.90 -7.69 -10.23
N ALA A 184 1.62 -8.65 -10.83
CA ALA A 184 3.09 -8.61 -10.92
C ALA A 184 3.62 -7.38 -11.69
N GLU A 185 2.98 -7.02 -12.81
CA GLU A 185 3.38 -5.87 -13.62
C GLU A 185 3.17 -4.55 -12.89
N ILE A 186 2.00 -4.38 -12.29
CA ILE A 186 1.68 -3.18 -11.52
C ILE A 186 2.57 -3.08 -10.28
N ALA A 187 3.00 -4.19 -9.68
CA ALA A 187 3.94 -4.19 -8.57
C ALA A 187 5.30 -3.59 -8.96
N CYS A 188 5.87 -4.07 -10.07
CA CYS A 188 7.13 -3.55 -10.59
C CYS A 188 7.00 -2.06 -10.93
N ALA A 189 5.93 -1.66 -11.63
CA ALA A 189 5.72 -0.26 -11.99
C ALA A 189 5.55 0.64 -10.75
N ALA A 190 4.78 0.19 -9.76
CA ALA A 190 4.53 0.94 -8.52
C ALA A 190 5.84 1.17 -7.73
N VAL A 191 6.65 0.13 -7.57
CA VAL A 191 7.94 0.23 -6.87
C VAL A 191 8.95 1.03 -7.70
N ASN A 192 8.95 0.89 -9.02
CA ASN A 192 9.78 1.70 -9.92
C ASN A 192 9.50 3.20 -9.74
N ARG A 193 8.22 3.59 -9.75
CA ARG A 193 7.79 4.97 -9.48
C ARG A 193 8.23 5.46 -8.12
N TYR A 194 8.05 4.66 -7.08
CA TYR A 194 8.47 5.01 -5.72
C TYR A 194 9.99 5.26 -5.62
N LEU A 195 10.82 4.38 -6.20
CA LEU A 195 12.28 4.49 -6.10
C LEU A 195 12.84 5.70 -6.85
N HIS A 196 12.22 6.05 -7.99
CA HIS A 196 12.66 7.12 -8.87
C HIS A 196 11.92 8.45 -8.65
N THR A 197 10.94 8.49 -7.76
CA THR A 197 10.38 9.78 -7.29
C THR A 197 11.36 10.40 -6.29
N PRO A 198 11.66 11.72 -6.41
CA PRO A 198 12.52 12.41 -5.47
C PRO A 198 12.05 12.27 -4.02
N MET A 199 12.99 11.92 -3.13
CA MET A 199 12.72 11.79 -1.72
C MET A 199 12.29 13.13 -1.11
N LYS A 200 11.18 13.10 -0.38
CA LYS A 200 10.73 14.25 0.40
C LYS A 200 11.78 14.60 1.46
N ARG A 201 12.30 15.83 1.41
CA ARG A 201 13.18 16.39 2.45
C ARG A 201 12.36 17.12 3.52
N HIS A 202 13.00 17.54 4.60
CA HIS A 202 12.36 18.30 5.68
C HIS A 202 11.66 19.57 5.15
N HIS A 203 10.36 19.72 5.39
CA HIS A 203 9.56 20.90 4.98
C HIS A 203 9.38 21.86 6.17
N GLY A 204 10.36 22.72 6.44
CA GLY A 204 10.28 23.69 7.55
C GLY A 204 9.04 24.60 7.47
N LEU A 205 8.61 24.95 6.26
CA LEU A 205 7.38 25.73 6.02
C LEU A 205 6.10 24.99 6.45
N ARG A 206 6.02 23.67 6.23
CA ARG A 206 4.87 22.87 6.68
C ARG A 206 4.82 22.82 8.20
N THR A 207 5.96 22.60 8.85
CA THR A 207 6.03 22.59 10.32
C THR A 207 5.57 23.93 10.90
N ALA A 208 5.97 25.04 10.29
CA ALA A 208 5.53 26.37 10.71
C ALA A 208 4.02 26.57 10.52
N ALA A 209 3.46 26.19 9.36
CA ALA A 209 2.02 26.30 9.09
C ALA A 209 1.18 25.46 10.07
N GLN A 210 1.58 24.21 10.30
CA GLN A 210 0.88 23.31 11.23
C GLN A 210 0.96 23.77 12.69
N ALA A 211 2.07 24.40 13.10
CA ALA A 211 2.18 25.00 14.41
C ALA A 211 1.19 26.17 14.59
N LEU A 212 0.99 26.99 13.55
CA LEU A 212 0.00 28.07 13.57
C LEU A 212 -1.43 27.54 13.62
N ASP A 213 -1.76 26.53 12.83
CA ASP A 213 -3.09 25.89 12.85
C ASP A 213 -3.41 25.28 14.22
N PHE A 214 -2.41 24.67 14.87
CA PHE A 214 -2.56 24.09 16.20
C PHE A 214 -2.87 25.16 17.25
N VAL A 215 -2.11 26.27 17.26
CA VAL A 215 -2.37 27.42 18.14
C VAL A 215 -3.76 28.03 17.87
N GLY A 216 -4.15 28.13 16.60
CA GLY A 216 -5.47 28.65 16.22
C GLY A 216 -6.65 27.77 16.64
N ALA A 217 -6.45 26.47 16.83
CA ALA A 217 -7.49 25.54 17.30
C ALA A 217 -7.65 25.51 18.84
N GLU A 218 -6.66 26.01 19.59
CA GLU A 218 -6.68 26.09 21.06
C GLU A 218 -7.18 27.45 21.60
N GLY A 219 -7.30 28.47 20.75
CA GLY A 219 -7.79 29.83 21.10
C GLY A 219 -9.27 30.04 20.81
#